data_AF-A0A059KKQ9-F1
#
_entry.id   AF-A0A059KKQ9-F1
#
_cell.length_a   1.000
_cell.length_b   1.000
_cell.length_c   1.000
_cell.angle_alpha   90.00
_cell.angle_beta   90.00
_cell.angle_gamma   90.00
#
_symmetry.space_group_name_H-M   'P 1'
#
loop_
_entity.id
_entity.type
_entity.pdbx_description
1 polymer ?
#
loop_
_entity_poly.entity_id
_entity_poly.type
_entity_poly.pdbx_seq_one_letter_code
_entity_poly.pdbx_strand_id
1 'polypeptide(L)'
;MAALHDHVDPTKDHSRVSPEGRKIGEMIADRFDRAQAILADQGEPDDERCKSCAGRRGTVPNGCLVTMADLTKALIERVPFLCHQHDKRGEPCHAWYAIAATTKSPPPGTTVPWDFSPPDAD
;
A
#
# COMPACT_ATOMS: atom_id res chain seq x y z
N MET A 1 -5.29 32.84 -15.30
CA MET A 1 -4.31 31.76 -15.51
C MET A 1 -3.70 31.44 -14.17
N ALA A 2 -4.15 30.36 -13.51
CA ALA A 2 -3.58 29.95 -12.24
C ALA A 2 -2.20 29.34 -12.49
N ALA A 3 -1.20 29.80 -11.74
CA ALA A 3 0.15 29.26 -11.79
C ALA A 3 0.10 27.75 -11.52
N LEU A 4 0.66 26.97 -12.45
CA LEU A 4 1.03 25.58 -12.19
C LEU A 4 2.08 25.65 -11.08
N HIS A 5 1.66 25.40 -9.83
CA HIS A 5 2.62 25.05 -8.80
C HIS A 5 3.36 23.82 -9.33
N ASP A 6 4.68 23.94 -9.47
CA ASP A 6 5.58 22.81 -9.69
C ASP A 6 5.34 21.83 -8.53
N HIS A 7 4.45 20.87 -8.75
CA HIS A 7 4.28 19.75 -7.85
C HIS A 7 5.58 18.94 -7.93
N VAL A 8 6.46 19.16 -6.96
CA VAL A 8 7.64 18.31 -6.77
C VAL A 8 7.14 16.89 -6.59
N ASP A 9 7.44 16.03 -7.55
CA ASP A 9 7.17 14.59 -7.46
C ASP A 9 7.94 14.04 -6.24
N PRO A 10 7.24 13.63 -5.17
CA PRO A 10 7.89 13.18 -3.94
C PRO A 10 8.70 11.90 -4.13
N THR A 11 8.56 11.23 -5.28
CA THR A 11 9.25 9.98 -5.61
C THR A 11 10.53 10.15 -6.42
N LYS A 12 10.79 11.36 -6.96
CA LYS A 12 11.85 11.59 -7.94
C LYS A 12 13.25 11.32 -7.40
N ASP A 13 13.52 11.76 -6.17
CA ASP A 13 14.86 11.73 -5.55
C ASP A 13 14.89 10.96 -4.22
N HIS A 14 13.84 10.18 -3.92
CA HIS A 14 13.77 9.45 -2.66
C HIS A 14 14.57 8.14 -2.73
N SER A 15 15.60 8.00 -1.89
CA SER A 15 16.56 6.89 -1.92
C SER A 15 15.96 5.48 -1.84
N ARG A 16 14.78 5.36 -1.24
CA ARG A 16 14.05 4.08 -1.10
C ARG A 16 13.18 3.72 -2.30
N VAL A 17 12.97 4.65 -3.24
CA VAL A 17 12.16 4.41 -4.44
C VAL A 17 13.02 3.73 -5.49
N SER A 18 12.52 2.66 -6.11
CA SER A 18 13.23 1.94 -7.18
C SER A 18 12.30 1.65 -8.37
N PRO A 19 12.86 1.35 -9.57
CA PRO A 19 12.05 0.93 -10.72
C PRO A 19 11.17 -0.30 -10.42
N GLU A 20 11.70 -1.28 -9.69
CA GLU A 20 10.99 -2.50 -9.30
C GLU A 20 9.89 -2.19 -8.29
N GLY A 21 10.19 -1.33 -7.30
CA GLY A 21 9.21 -0.87 -6.32
C GLY A 21 8.04 -0.16 -6.99
N ARG A 22 8.30 0.75 -7.94
CA ARG A 22 7.26 1.39 -8.76
C ARG A 22 6.42 0.35 -9.49
N LYS A 23 7.04 -0.61 -10.20
CA LYS A 23 6.30 -1.61 -10.97
C LYS A 23 5.34 -2.43 -10.10
N ILE A 24 5.77 -2.89 -8.93
CA ILE A 24 4.90 -3.62 -8.00
C ILE A 24 3.84 -2.67 -7.41
N GLY A 25 4.24 -1.45 -7.06
CA GLY A 25 3.35 -0.43 -6.53
C GLY A 25 2.19 -0.10 -7.46
N GLU A 26 2.43 -0.02 -8.77
CA GLU A 26 1.38 0.17 -9.76
C GLU A 26 0.38 -1.00 -9.78
N MET A 27 0.88 -2.24 -9.73
CA MET A 27 0.03 -3.43 -9.68
C MET A 27 -0.82 -3.48 -8.40
N ILE A 28 -0.26 -3.09 -7.26
CA ILE A 28 -0.97 -3.01 -5.98
C ILE A 28 -2.02 -1.89 -6.01
N ALA A 29 -1.70 -0.72 -6.55
CA ALA A 29 -2.65 0.38 -6.69
C ALA A 29 -3.84 -0.03 -7.57
N ASP A 30 -3.58 -0.68 -8.72
CA ASP A 30 -4.64 -1.17 -9.60
C ASP A 30 -5.49 -2.25 -8.91
N ARG A 31 -4.87 -3.11 -8.11
CA ARG A 31 -5.61 -4.12 -7.32
C ARG A 31 -6.47 -3.47 -6.26
N PHE A 32 -5.96 -2.44 -5.58
CA PHE A 32 -6.72 -1.65 -4.61
C PHE A 32 -7.92 -0.98 -5.25
N ASP A 33 -7.74 -0.28 -6.37
CA ASP A 33 -8.84 0.49 -6.98
C ASP A 33 -10.02 -0.44 -7.36
N ARG A 34 -9.72 -1.68 -7.80
CA ARG A 34 -10.74 -2.72 -8.01
C ARG A 34 -11.38 -3.21 -6.71
N ALA A 35 -10.59 -3.40 -5.66
CA ALA A 35 -11.09 -3.82 -4.35
C ALA A 35 -12.02 -2.76 -3.75
N GLN A 36 -11.64 -1.49 -3.87
CA GLN A 36 -12.42 -0.36 -3.38
C GLN A 36 -13.75 -0.22 -4.12
N ALA A 37 -13.78 -0.44 -5.44
CA ALA A 37 -15.03 -0.47 -6.19
C ALA A 37 -15.99 -1.57 -5.68
N ILE A 38 -15.47 -2.76 -5.37
CA ILE A 38 -16.28 -3.86 -4.79
C ILE A 38 -16.85 -3.47 -3.41
N LEU A 39 -16.06 -2.80 -2.57
CA LEU A 39 -16.50 -2.36 -1.25
C LEU A 39 -17.52 -1.22 -1.33
N ALA A 40 -17.31 -0.26 -2.23
CA ALA A 40 -18.26 0.81 -2.49
C ALA A 40 -19.63 0.26 -2.95
N ASP A 41 -19.63 -0.75 -3.83
CA ASP A 41 -20.86 -1.46 -4.24
C ASP A 41 -21.58 -2.16 -3.07
N GLN A 42 -20.86 -2.44 -1.97
CA GLN A 42 -21.41 -3.02 -0.74
C GLN A 42 -21.84 -1.96 0.30
N GLY A 43 -21.70 -0.67 -0.02
CA GLY A 43 -22.05 0.45 0.86
C GLY A 43 -20.96 0.87 1.83
N GLU A 44 -19.73 0.37 1.67
CA GLU A 44 -18.57 0.87 2.43
C GLU A 44 -18.08 2.23 1.88
N PRO A 45 -17.43 3.07 2.71
CA PRO A 45 -16.89 4.37 2.27
C PRO A 45 -15.84 4.28 1.14
N ASP A 46 -15.83 5.30 0.27
CA ASP A 46 -15.18 5.27 -1.05
C ASP A 46 -13.64 5.26 -1.09
N ASP A 47 -12.88 5.91 -0.19
CA ASP A 47 -11.41 5.79 -0.13
C ASP A 47 -10.84 6.40 1.16
N GLU A 48 -10.48 5.56 2.12
CA GLU A 48 -9.91 5.97 3.41
C GLU A 48 -8.37 5.91 3.45
N ARG A 49 -7.71 5.71 2.29
CA ARG A 49 -6.24 5.73 2.20
C ARG A 49 -5.70 7.09 2.64
N CYS A 50 -4.70 7.06 3.52
CA CYS A 50 -3.95 8.27 3.85
C CYS A 50 -3.22 8.84 2.62
N LYS A 51 -2.88 10.14 2.65
CA LYS A 51 -2.25 10.85 1.51
C LYS A 51 -0.97 10.20 1.00
N SER A 52 -0.20 9.55 1.88
CA SER A 52 1.06 8.87 1.55
C SER A 52 0.94 7.34 1.64
N CYS A 53 -0.25 6.78 1.41
CA CYS A 53 -0.53 5.34 1.54
C CYS A 53 0.28 4.49 0.55
N ALA A 54 0.76 3.33 1.00
CA ALA A 54 1.42 2.31 0.17
C ALA A 54 0.55 1.81 -1.00
N GLY A 55 -0.78 1.86 -0.90
CA GLY A 55 -1.70 1.52 -1.98
C GLY A 55 -2.09 2.69 -2.90
N ARG A 56 -1.47 3.87 -2.76
CA ARG A 56 -1.73 5.04 -3.60
C ARG A 56 -0.55 5.26 -4.56
N ARG A 57 -0.85 5.22 -5.86
CA ARG A 57 0.13 5.43 -6.94
C ARG A 57 0.86 6.76 -6.77
N GLY A 58 2.16 6.77 -7.03
CA GLY A 58 2.98 7.98 -6.98
C GLY A 58 3.36 8.45 -5.57
N THR A 59 3.12 7.64 -4.55
CA THR A 59 3.65 7.91 -3.20
C THR A 59 5.00 7.23 -2.99
N VAL A 60 5.83 7.78 -2.11
CA VAL A 60 7.12 7.17 -1.76
C VAL A 60 6.97 5.71 -1.28
N PRO A 61 6.03 5.38 -0.36
CA PRO A 61 5.87 4.00 0.08
C PRO A 61 5.43 3.06 -1.05
N ASN A 62 4.57 3.52 -1.97
CA ASN A 62 4.16 2.74 -3.14
C ASN A 62 5.31 2.50 -4.12
N GLY A 63 6.25 3.44 -4.24
CA GLY A 63 7.45 3.29 -5.06
C GLY A 63 8.59 2.52 -4.39
N CYS A 64 8.48 2.16 -3.11
CA CYS A 64 9.54 1.50 -2.36
C CYS A 64 9.43 -0.03 -2.46
N LEU A 65 10.47 -0.68 -2.98
CA LEU A 65 10.50 -2.15 -3.13
C LEU A 65 10.30 -2.87 -1.80
N VAL A 66 10.96 -2.40 -0.73
CA VAL A 66 10.86 -3.00 0.61
C VAL A 66 9.43 -2.92 1.13
N THR A 67 8.81 -1.74 1.08
CA THR A 67 7.42 -1.57 1.51
C THR A 67 6.44 -2.42 0.67
N MET A 68 6.65 -2.52 -0.64
CA MET A 68 5.81 -3.35 -1.50
C MET A 68 5.99 -4.85 -1.22
N ALA A 69 7.20 -5.29 -0.88
CA ALA A 69 7.47 -6.67 -0.48
C ALA A 69 6.78 -7.01 0.86
N ASP A 70 6.83 -6.11 1.84
CA ASP A 70 6.14 -6.29 3.13
C ASP A 70 4.61 -6.29 2.97
N LEU A 71 4.05 -5.36 2.20
CA LEU A 71 2.61 -5.34 1.94
C LEU A 71 2.16 -6.61 1.22
N THR A 72 2.93 -7.06 0.24
CA THR A 72 2.64 -8.30 -0.51
C THR A 72 2.73 -9.52 0.41
N LYS A 73 3.76 -9.61 1.25
CA LYS A 73 3.89 -10.64 2.28
C LYS A 73 2.68 -10.62 3.22
N ALA A 74 2.30 -9.47 3.75
CA ALA A 74 1.15 -9.32 4.64
C ALA A 74 -0.18 -9.79 4.00
N LEU A 75 -0.35 -9.56 2.68
CA LEU A 75 -1.50 -10.07 1.93
C LEU A 75 -1.47 -11.59 1.75
N ILE A 76 -0.30 -12.17 1.46
CA ILE A 76 -0.12 -13.63 1.26
C ILE A 76 -0.23 -14.39 2.59
N GLU A 77 0.39 -13.88 3.64
CA GLU A 77 0.43 -14.52 4.96
C GLU A 77 -0.78 -14.20 5.82
N ARG A 78 -1.68 -13.34 5.32
CA ARG A 78 -2.91 -12.90 5.99
C ARG A 78 -2.67 -12.34 7.39
N VAL A 79 -1.61 -11.55 7.53
CA VAL A 79 -1.31 -10.75 8.72
C VAL A 79 -1.54 -9.26 8.43
N PRO A 80 -2.03 -8.45 9.38
CA PRO A 80 -2.26 -7.03 9.15
C PRO A 80 -0.99 -6.27 8.77
N PHE A 81 -1.04 -5.55 7.66
CA PHE A 81 -0.08 -4.47 7.37
C PHE A 81 -0.61 -3.18 7.99
N LEU A 82 0.11 -2.60 8.95
CA LEU A 82 -0.41 -1.49 9.76
C LEU A 82 -0.23 -0.13 9.08
N CYS A 83 -1.12 0.81 9.39
CA CYS A 83 -1.04 2.18 8.91
C CYS A 83 0.11 2.94 9.59
N HIS A 84 0.88 3.69 8.79
CA HIS A 84 2.03 4.46 9.28
C HIS A 84 1.65 5.88 9.74
N GLN A 85 0.42 6.34 9.49
CA GLN A 85 -0.04 7.64 9.95
C GLN A 85 -0.17 7.64 11.48
N HIS A 86 0.25 8.73 12.11
CA HIS A 86 0.26 8.82 13.58
C HIS A 86 -1.14 8.66 14.19
N ASP A 87 -2.16 9.26 13.59
CA ASP A 87 -3.56 9.22 14.04
C ASP A 87 -4.28 7.89 13.76
N LYS A 88 -3.71 7.04 12.90
CA LYS A 88 -4.20 5.69 12.58
C LYS A 88 -3.18 4.60 13.00
N ARG A 89 -2.23 4.93 13.88
CA ARG A 89 -1.16 4.00 14.28
C ARG A 89 -1.76 2.77 14.97
N GLY A 90 -1.38 1.58 14.50
CA GLY A 90 -1.88 0.30 15.01
C GLY A 90 -3.12 -0.22 14.29
N GLU A 91 -3.80 0.63 13.50
CA GLU A 91 -4.91 0.22 12.65
C GLU A 91 -4.38 -0.48 11.38
N PRO A 92 -5.14 -1.41 10.80
CA PRO A 92 -4.83 -1.94 9.48
C PRO A 92 -4.77 -0.83 8.43
N CYS A 93 -3.76 -0.88 7.57
CA CYS A 93 -3.68 -0.03 6.40
C CYS A 93 -4.90 -0.30 5.49
N HIS A 94 -5.58 0.77 5.05
CA HIS A 94 -6.77 0.65 4.21
C HIS A 94 -6.52 -0.14 2.92
N ALA A 95 -5.33 0.01 2.33
CA ALA A 95 -4.96 -0.73 1.14
C ALA A 95 -4.86 -2.24 1.38
N TRP A 96 -4.28 -2.64 2.51
CA TRP A 96 -4.24 -4.04 2.92
C TRP A 96 -5.64 -4.56 3.20
N TYR A 97 -6.44 -3.81 3.97
CA TYR A 97 -7.80 -4.20 4.33
C TYR A 97 -8.66 -4.45 3.10
N ALA A 98 -8.71 -3.49 2.17
CA ALA A 98 -9.56 -3.59 0.99
C ALA A 98 -9.18 -4.81 0.13
N ILE A 99 -7.90 -5.01 -0.13
CA ILE A 99 -7.43 -6.15 -0.92
C ILE A 99 -7.68 -7.46 -0.18
N ALA A 100 -7.43 -7.52 1.13
CA ALA A 100 -7.64 -8.72 1.92
C ALA A 100 -9.14 -9.10 1.99
N ALA A 101 -10.03 -8.12 2.19
CA ALA A 101 -11.48 -8.33 2.29
C ALA A 101 -12.10 -8.81 0.97
N THR A 102 -11.54 -8.40 -0.18
CA THR A 102 -12.09 -8.66 -1.52
C THR A 102 -11.34 -9.74 -2.30
N THR A 103 -10.32 -10.35 -1.71
CA THR A 103 -9.57 -11.46 -2.33
C THR A 103 -9.82 -12.73 -1.55
N LYS A 104 -9.98 -13.86 -2.26
CA LYS A 104 -10.03 -15.18 -1.63
C LYS A 104 -8.82 -15.38 -0.71
N SER A 105 -9.06 -15.89 0.50
CA SER A 105 -7.99 -16.24 1.42
C SER A 105 -7.09 -17.33 0.81
N PRO A 106 -5.76 -17.17 0.90
CA PRO A 106 -4.85 -18.26 0.60
C PRO A 106 -5.06 -19.40 1.61
N PRO A 107 -4.57 -20.62 1.31
CA PRO A 107 -4.61 -21.71 2.27
C PRO A 107 -4.04 -21.30 3.63
N PRO A 108 -4.62 -21.75 4.75
CA PRO A 108 -4.08 -21.49 6.08
C PRO A 108 -2.61 -21.89 6.17
N GLY A 109 -1.76 -21.03 6.73
CA GLY A 109 -0.33 -21.28 6.87
C GLY A 109 0.49 -21.03 5.60
N THR A 110 -0.07 -20.39 4.57
CA THR A 110 0.72 -19.94 3.42
C THR A 110 1.74 -18.89 3.87
N THR A 111 3.02 -19.13 3.57
CA THR A 111 4.13 -18.22 3.90
C THR A 111 5.00 -17.94 2.67
N VAL A 112 5.79 -16.88 2.75
CA VAL A 112 6.81 -16.54 1.76
C VAL A 112 8.21 -16.58 2.38
N PRO A 113 9.26 -16.88 1.61
CA PRO A 113 10.58 -17.20 2.16
C PRO A 113 11.41 -16.00 2.63
N TRP A 114 10.90 -14.77 2.53
CA TRP A 114 11.59 -13.57 3.00
C TRP A 114 10.94 -13.05 4.29
N ASP A 115 11.75 -12.45 5.16
CA ASP A 115 11.28 -11.83 6.40
C ASP A 115 10.63 -10.45 6.14
N PHE A 116 9.82 -9.98 7.10
CA PHE A 116 9.41 -8.59 7.11
C PHE A 116 10.63 -7.69 7.32
N SER A 117 10.63 -6.51 6.70
CA SER A 117 11.70 -5.55 6.92
C SER A 117 11.76 -5.09 8.38
N PRO A 118 12.97 -4.78 8.89
CA PRO A 118 13.09 -4.19 10.22
C PRO A 118 12.42 -2.80 10.24
N PRO A 119 12.01 -2.31 11.42
CA PRO A 119 11.60 -0.91 11.56
C PRO A 119 12.68 0.04 11.04
N ASP A 120 12.26 1.19 10.53
CA ASP A 120 13.19 2.24 10.16
C ASP A 120 14.02 2.66 11.39
N ALA A 121 15.32 2.89 11.21
CA ALA A 121 16.16 3.42 12.26
C ALA A 121 15.73 4.88 12.54
N ASP A 122 15.53 5.20 13.83
CA ASP A 122 15.25 6.55 14.31
C ASP A 122 16.41 7.53 14.02
#